data_AF-A0A8S7RCF8-F1
#
_entry.id   AF-A0A8S7RCF8-F1
#
_cell.length_a   1.000
_cell.length_b   1.000
_cell.length_c   1.000
_cell.angle_alpha   90.00
_cell.angle_beta   90.00
_cell.angle_gamma   90.00
#
_symmetry.space_group_name_H-M   'P 1'
#
loop_
_entity.id
_entity.type
_entity.pdbx_description
1 polymer ?
#
loop_
_entity_poly.entity_id
_entity_poly.type
_entity_poly.pdbx_seq_one_letter_code
_entity_poly.pdbx_strand_id
1 'polypeptide(L)'
;MSSKLVIRENIAYYLPQYHRIPENDKWWGDGFTEWVQVKSAKKFFPEHLIFHPEDNNYYDLTDISVIEKQYKLAKEHSITGFCFWHYWFGNGDTLLEKPAEMILNSDADVRFCFGWANHSWWNKKDNILLKEQRYGGEDEQKSHVEYLLPFFNDERYIKIDGKPVFLIFKPYEIPDAKRWINKFRYIARAKGINELFIIGEFSKENDIEAYGLDAVVNSRGMLQNRTLIEKIRDKLIRKNILNEDLFS
;
A
#
# COMPACT_ATOMS: atom_id res chain seq x y z
N MET A 1 -7.67 -36.30 -8.09
CA MET A 1 -8.20 -35.40 -7.04
C MET A 1 -7.57 -34.04 -7.25
N SER A 2 -8.35 -33.02 -7.61
CA SER A 2 -7.86 -31.64 -7.69
C SER A 2 -7.58 -31.18 -6.26
N SER A 3 -6.30 -31.04 -5.90
CA SER A 3 -5.91 -30.41 -4.63
C SER A 3 -6.27 -28.94 -4.72
N LYS A 4 -7.49 -28.58 -4.28
CA LYS A 4 -7.88 -27.18 -4.19
C LYS A 4 -6.89 -26.48 -3.26
N LEU A 5 -6.32 -25.37 -3.73
CA LEU A 5 -5.47 -24.51 -2.92
C LEU A 5 -6.28 -24.04 -1.69
N VAL A 6 -5.76 -24.31 -0.50
CA VAL A 6 -6.38 -23.79 0.74
C VAL A 6 -5.94 -22.35 0.91
N ILE A 7 -6.85 -21.41 0.68
CA ILE A 7 -6.63 -19.98 0.94
C ILE A 7 -6.86 -19.76 2.44
N ARG A 8 -5.79 -19.38 3.16
CA ARG A 8 -5.86 -19.07 4.59
C ARG A 8 -6.28 -17.64 4.86
N GLU A 9 -5.79 -16.70 4.06
CA GLU A 9 -6.03 -15.27 4.17
C GLU A 9 -6.20 -14.69 2.76
N ASN A 10 -7.11 -13.74 2.59
CA ASN A 10 -7.31 -12.97 1.37
C ASN A 10 -7.30 -11.49 1.73
N ILE A 11 -6.18 -10.82 1.43
CA ILE A 11 -5.89 -9.48 1.93
C ILE A 11 -5.95 -8.49 0.77
N ALA A 12 -6.73 -7.42 0.92
CA ALA A 12 -6.80 -6.35 -0.07
C ALA A 12 -5.88 -5.19 0.30
N TYR A 13 -5.16 -4.62 -0.67
CA TYR A 13 -4.44 -3.36 -0.47
C TYR A 13 -5.43 -2.23 -0.16
N TYR A 14 -5.08 -1.41 0.82
CA TYR A 14 -5.93 -0.35 1.32
C TYR A 14 -5.18 0.99 1.33
N LEU A 15 -5.67 1.94 0.53
CA LEU A 15 -5.05 3.25 0.35
C LEU A 15 -5.65 4.28 1.31
N PRO A 16 -4.87 4.87 2.23
CA PRO A 16 -5.41 5.81 3.20
C PRO A 16 -5.72 7.21 2.63
N GLN A 17 -5.32 7.54 1.39
CA GLN A 17 -5.37 8.90 0.81
C GLN A 17 -6.78 9.45 0.49
N TYR A 18 -7.83 8.83 1.00
CA TYR A 18 -9.21 9.34 0.97
C TYR A 18 -9.54 10.19 2.22
N HIS A 19 -8.57 10.99 2.67
CA HIS A 19 -8.74 12.05 3.66
C HIS A 19 -7.75 13.17 3.36
N ARG A 20 -8.03 14.38 3.85
CA ARG A 20 -7.18 15.55 3.61
C ARG A 20 -5.97 15.56 4.53
N ILE A 21 -4.82 15.93 3.96
CA ILE A 21 -3.62 16.32 4.71
C ILE A 21 -3.04 17.63 4.12
N PRO A 22 -2.38 18.47 4.94
CA PRO A 22 -1.85 19.76 4.48
C PRO A 22 -0.87 19.64 3.30
N GLU A 23 -0.06 18.59 3.26
CA GLU A 23 0.93 18.36 2.21
C GLU A 23 0.27 18.14 0.86
N ASN A 24 -0.76 17.30 0.82
CA ASN A 24 -1.51 17.04 -0.41
C ASN A 24 -2.27 18.28 -0.88
N ASP A 25 -2.87 19.04 0.04
CA ASP A 25 -3.52 20.31 -0.31
C ASP A 25 -2.52 21.29 -0.95
N LYS A 26 -1.29 21.35 -0.42
CA LYS A 26 -0.21 22.16 -0.97
C LYS A 26 0.27 21.67 -2.34
N TRP A 27 0.36 20.36 -2.56
CA TRP A 27 0.93 19.78 -3.78
C TRP A 27 -0.08 19.68 -4.93
N TRP A 28 -1.35 19.44 -4.62
CA TRP A 28 -2.36 19.05 -5.60
C TRP A 28 -3.59 19.99 -5.63
N GLY A 29 -3.66 20.95 -4.71
CA GLY A 29 -4.73 21.94 -4.61
C GLY A 29 -5.57 21.77 -3.35
N ASP A 30 -6.18 22.87 -2.89
CA ASP A 30 -6.99 22.89 -1.66
C ASP A 30 -8.14 21.86 -1.72
N GLY A 31 -8.28 21.06 -0.67
CA GLY A 31 -9.32 20.03 -0.60
C GLY A 31 -8.94 18.69 -1.22
N PHE A 32 -7.65 18.43 -1.47
CA PHE A 32 -7.25 17.24 -2.19
C PHE A 32 -7.50 15.96 -1.39
N THR A 33 -8.14 15.02 -2.07
CA THR A 33 -8.19 13.59 -1.77
C THR A 33 -8.19 12.85 -3.11
N GLU A 34 -8.00 11.53 -3.09
CA GLU A 34 -8.14 10.73 -4.32
C GLU A 34 -9.51 10.89 -5.00
N TRP A 35 -10.55 11.34 -4.28
CA TRP A 35 -11.84 11.66 -4.89
C TRP A 35 -11.78 12.80 -5.89
N VAL A 36 -10.87 13.76 -5.75
CA VAL A 36 -10.68 14.83 -6.73
C VAL A 36 -10.25 14.24 -8.08
N GLN A 37 -9.40 13.22 -8.05
CA GLN A 37 -8.94 12.52 -9.24
C GLN A 37 -10.06 11.68 -9.87
N VAL A 38 -10.82 10.95 -9.06
CA VAL A 38 -11.97 10.16 -9.55
C VAL A 38 -13.05 11.07 -10.17
N LYS A 39 -13.36 12.20 -9.53
CA LYS A 39 -14.37 13.17 -10.04
C LYS A 39 -13.92 13.88 -11.32
N SER A 40 -12.61 14.11 -11.48
CA SER A 40 -12.06 14.78 -12.67
C SER A 40 -11.64 13.82 -13.79
N ALA A 41 -11.72 12.51 -13.54
CA ALA A 41 -11.35 11.49 -14.50
C ALA A 41 -12.21 11.60 -15.77
N LYS A 42 -11.55 11.44 -16.93
CA LYS A 42 -12.20 11.45 -18.24
C LYS A 42 -12.05 10.09 -18.88
N LYS A 43 -13.12 9.64 -19.53
CA LYS A 43 -13.05 8.45 -20.38
C LYS A 43 -12.00 8.69 -21.48
N PHE A 44 -11.22 7.66 -21.77
CA PHE A 44 -10.23 7.70 -22.85
C PHE A 44 -10.78 7.09 -24.14
N PHE A 45 -11.80 6.23 -24.02
CA PHE A 45 -12.52 5.56 -25.11
C PHE A 45 -13.97 5.28 -24.63
N PRO A 46 -14.95 5.05 -25.52
CA PRO A 46 -16.37 4.99 -25.17
C PRO A 46 -16.73 3.98 -24.07
N GLU A 47 -16.09 2.81 -24.09
CA GLU A 47 -16.30 1.69 -23.16
C GLU A 47 -15.53 1.85 -21.84
N HIS A 48 -14.70 2.89 -21.69
CA HIS A 48 -13.93 3.11 -20.47
C HIS A 48 -14.90 3.42 -19.31
N LEU A 49 -15.02 2.49 -18.37
CA LEU A 49 -15.78 2.66 -17.14
C LEU A 49 -14.92 3.37 -16.10
N ILE A 50 -15.43 4.48 -15.56
CA ILE A 50 -14.89 5.14 -14.38
C ILE A 50 -15.83 4.76 -13.24
N PHE A 51 -15.31 4.02 -12.27
CA PHE A 51 -16.09 3.61 -11.11
C PHE A 51 -16.18 4.76 -10.11
N HIS A 52 -17.40 5.06 -9.71
CA HIS A 52 -17.73 6.00 -8.65
C HIS A 52 -18.32 5.22 -7.47
N PRO A 53 -18.18 5.72 -6.22
CA PRO A 53 -18.83 5.10 -5.09
C PRO A 53 -20.34 5.07 -5.28
N GLU A 54 -20.98 3.98 -4.85
CA GLU A 54 -22.45 3.87 -4.82
C GLU A 54 -23.06 5.01 -3.97
N ASP A 55 -24.27 5.41 -4.32
CA ASP A 55 -25.02 6.49 -3.65
C ASP A 55 -24.26 7.84 -3.54
N ASN A 56 -23.27 8.07 -4.41
CA ASN A 56 -22.36 9.22 -4.32
C ASN A 56 -21.65 9.33 -2.96
N ASN A 57 -21.38 8.20 -2.30
CA ASN A 57 -20.70 8.15 -1.01
C ASN A 57 -19.19 8.40 -1.13
N TYR A 58 -18.82 9.65 -1.44
CA TYR A 58 -17.43 10.13 -1.41
C TYR A 58 -16.97 10.35 0.03
N TYR A 59 -16.64 9.25 0.71
CA TYR A 59 -16.35 9.19 2.13
C TYR A 59 -15.03 9.88 2.53
N ASP A 60 -14.86 10.13 3.83
CA ASP A 60 -13.60 10.56 4.46
C ASP A 60 -13.09 9.45 5.40
N LEU A 61 -11.82 9.04 5.25
CA LEU A 61 -11.21 7.99 6.10
C LEU A 61 -10.78 8.47 7.49
N THR A 62 -11.07 9.72 7.84
CA THR A 62 -11.08 10.20 9.22
C THR A 62 -12.41 9.97 9.95
N ASP A 63 -13.33 9.21 9.34
CA ASP A 63 -14.48 8.59 10.01
C ASP A 63 -14.26 7.07 10.11
N ILE A 64 -14.06 6.57 11.33
CA ILE A 64 -13.79 5.14 11.57
C ILE A 64 -14.96 4.25 11.13
N SER A 65 -16.19 4.76 11.17
CA SER A 65 -17.39 4.02 10.76
C SER A 65 -17.36 3.69 9.26
N VAL A 66 -16.64 4.48 8.46
CA VAL A 66 -16.43 4.21 7.03
C VAL A 66 -15.54 2.98 6.86
N ILE A 67 -14.41 2.91 7.57
CA ILE A 67 -13.47 1.78 7.50
C ILE A 67 -14.17 0.49 7.96
N GLU A 68 -14.95 0.57 9.04
CA GLU A 68 -15.71 -0.57 9.56
C GLU A 68 -16.77 -1.07 8.56
N LYS A 69 -17.54 -0.15 7.94
CA LYS A 69 -18.52 -0.51 6.89
C LYS A 69 -17.85 -1.17 5.69
N GLN A 70 -16.70 -0.64 5.24
CA GLN A 70 -15.93 -1.22 4.14
C GLN A 70 -15.40 -2.60 4.49
N TYR A 71 -14.91 -2.79 5.72
CA TYR A 71 -14.44 -4.09 6.15
C TYR A 71 -15.58 -5.11 6.27
N LYS A 72 -16.77 -4.69 6.73
CA LYS A 72 -17.97 -5.53 6.72
C LYS A 72 -18.31 -6.02 5.31
N LEU A 73 -18.34 -5.11 4.33
CA LEU A 73 -18.55 -5.45 2.93
C LEU A 73 -17.44 -6.39 2.40
N ALA A 74 -16.18 -6.12 2.76
CA ALA A 74 -15.05 -6.95 2.38
C ALA A 74 -15.19 -8.40 2.89
N LYS A 75 -15.64 -8.58 4.14
CA LYS A 75 -15.93 -9.90 4.72
C LYS A 75 -17.02 -10.65 3.95
N GLU A 76 -18.09 -9.95 3.53
CA GLU A 76 -19.16 -10.54 2.71
C GLU A 76 -18.63 -11.08 1.36
N HIS A 77 -17.51 -10.54 0.88
CA HIS A 77 -16.82 -10.94 -0.35
C HIS A 77 -15.53 -11.74 -0.11
N SER A 78 -15.40 -12.40 1.04
CA SER A 78 -14.25 -13.27 1.38
C SER A 78 -12.88 -12.56 1.41
N ILE A 79 -12.85 -11.25 1.61
CA ILE A 79 -11.64 -10.51 1.97
C ILE A 79 -11.52 -10.55 3.49
N THR A 80 -10.45 -11.14 3.99
CA THR A 80 -10.26 -11.40 5.42
C THR A 80 -9.56 -10.27 6.15
N GLY A 81 -8.92 -9.35 5.41
CA GLY A 81 -8.14 -8.27 5.99
C GLY A 81 -7.72 -7.21 4.98
N PHE A 82 -7.21 -6.10 5.50
CA PHE A 82 -6.66 -5.01 4.71
C PHE A 82 -5.15 -4.84 4.93
N CYS A 83 -4.39 -4.65 3.86
CA CYS A 83 -2.99 -4.24 3.92
C CYS A 83 -2.94 -2.72 3.71
N PHE A 84 -2.89 -1.97 4.80
CA PHE A 84 -2.82 -0.51 4.77
C PHE A 84 -1.45 -0.06 4.25
N TRP A 85 -1.45 0.85 3.29
CA TRP A 85 -0.21 1.54 2.93
C TRP A 85 0.23 2.41 4.09
N HIS A 86 1.38 2.06 4.65
CA HIS A 86 2.10 2.78 5.69
C HIS A 86 3.17 3.65 5.05
N TYR A 87 3.22 4.93 5.41
CA TYR A 87 4.22 5.86 4.87
C TYR A 87 5.09 6.39 6.00
N TRP A 88 6.38 6.04 5.91
CA TRP A 88 7.42 6.49 6.82
C TRP A 88 8.63 6.90 5.99
N PHE A 89 8.97 8.19 6.05
CA PHE A 89 10.01 8.80 5.22
C PHE A 89 11.35 8.95 5.94
N GLY A 90 11.43 8.51 7.20
CA GLY A 90 12.57 8.71 8.09
C GLY A 90 12.40 9.94 8.98
N ASN A 91 13.13 9.96 10.09
CA ASN A 91 13.14 10.97 11.15
C ASN A 91 11.77 11.20 11.81
N GLY A 92 10.97 10.13 11.99
CA GLY A 92 9.62 10.24 12.53
C GLY A 92 8.58 10.82 11.55
N ASP A 93 9.00 11.10 10.32
CA ASP A 93 8.16 11.77 9.34
C ASP A 93 7.21 10.77 8.66
N THR A 94 5.91 10.97 8.88
CA THR A 94 4.82 10.13 8.37
C THR A 94 3.85 10.96 7.56
N LEU A 95 3.09 10.30 6.68
CA LEU A 95 1.96 10.91 5.98
C LEU A 95 0.82 9.88 5.93
N LEU A 96 -0.41 10.36 5.98
CA LEU A 96 -1.63 9.54 5.83
C LEU A 96 -1.82 8.46 6.92
N GLU A 97 -1.21 8.67 8.08
CA GLU A 97 -1.21 7.77 9.24
C GLU A 97 -2.57 7.69 9.96
N LYS A 98 -3.35 8.78 9.92
CA LYS A 98 -4.57 8.94 10.72
C LYS A 98 -5.56 7.78 10.61
N PRO A 99 -5.92 7.25 9.43
CA PRO A 99 -6.89 6.15 9.34
C PRO A 99 -6.42 4.90 10.10
N ALA A 100 -5.12 4.58 10.05
CA ALA A 100 -4.58 3.44 10.77
C ALA A 100 -4.56 3.69 12.29
N GLU A 101 -4.15 4.89 12.73
CA GLU A 101 -4.17 5.27 14.14
C GLU A 101 -5.59 5.29 14.73
N MET A 102 -6.60 5.63 13.93
CA MET A 102 -8.00 5.55 14.36
C MET A 102 -8.46 4.12 14.60
N ILE A 103 -7.99 3.15 13.81
CA ILE A 103 -8.27 1.73 14.07
C ILE A 103 -7.68 1.36 15.44
N LEU A 104 -6.41 1.68 15.69
CA LEU A 104 -5.74 1.40 16.97
C LEU A 104 -6.49 2.00 18.17
N ASN A 105 -7.08 3.19 18.01
CA ASN A 105 -7.78 3.93 19.06
C ASN A 105 -9.30 3.69 19.10
N SER A 106 -9.80 2.65 18.44
CA SER A 106 -11.22 2.30 18.40
C SER A 106 -11.45 0.81 18.55
N ASP A 107 -12.69 0.43 18.86
CA ASP A 107 -13.15 -0.95 18.91
C ASP A 107 -13.58 -1.51 17.54
N ALA A 108 -13.25 -0.82 16.44
CA ALA A 108 -13.64 -1.24 15.09
C ALA A 108 -13.10 -2.66 14.80
N ASP A 109 -14.00 -3.58 14.42
CA ASP A 109 -13.65 -4.97 14.10
C ASP A 109 -13.02 -5.03 12.70
N VAL A 110 -11.81 -4.51 12.52
CA VAL A 110 -11.08 -4.47 11.24
C VAL A 110 -9.78 -5.22 11.39
N ARG A 111 -9.60 -6.33 10.65
CA ARG A 111 -8.29 -7.02 10.56
C ARG A 111 -7.39 -6.32 9.57
N PHE A 112 -6.15 -6.04 9.98
CA PHE A 112 -5.23 -5.27 9.16
C PHE A 112 -3.76 -5.70 9.30
N CYS A 113 -2.96 -5.39 8.29
CA CYS A 113 -1.50 -5.34 8.37
C CYS A 113 -0.99 -4.13 7.59
N PHE A 114 0.32 -3.92 7.58
CA PHE A 114 0.94 -2.82 6.86
C PHE A 114 1.78 -3.25 5.67
N GLY A 115 1.69 -2.45 4.60
CA GLY A 115 2.67 -2.38 3.54
C GLY A 115 3.40 -1.05 3.60
N TRP A 116 4.69 -1.06 3.89
CA TRP A 116 5.51 0.14 3.86
C TRP A 116 5.79 0.55 2.42
N ALA A 117 5.25 1.70 2.03
CA ALA A 117 5.52 2.33 0.74
C ALA A 117 6.82 3.13 0.82
N ASN A 118 7.96 2.42 0.85
CA ASN A 118 9.29 2.97 1.07
C ASN A 118 9.91 3.63 -0.16
N HIS A 119 9.22 4.55 -0.82
CA HIS A 119 9.77 5.27 -1.97
C HIS A 119 9.49 6.76 -1.90
N SER A 120 10.39 7.56 -2.46
CA SER A 120 10.21 9.00 -2.57
C SER A 120 8.96 9.32 -3.40
N TRP A 121 8.24 10.36 -3.00
CA TRP A 121 7.08 10.86 -3.74
C TRP A 121 7.51 11.94 -4.71
N TRP A 122 6.98 11.84 -5.93
CA TRP A 122 7.29 12.75 -7.02
C TRP A 122 6.01 13.22 -7.68
N ASN A 123 5.94 14.51 -8.00
CA ASN A 123 5.08 14.97 -9.07
C ASN A 123 5.71 14.55 -10.39
N LYS A 124 5.18 13.47 -10.97
CA LYS A 124 5.71 12.86 -12.20
C LYS A 124 5.48 13.71 -13.44
N LYS A 125 4.51 14.62 -13.43
CA LYS A 125 4.24 15.51 -14.56
C LYS A 125 5.34 16.56 -14.68
N ASP A 126 5.68 17.17 -13.56
CA ASP A 126 6.64 18.28 -13.51
C ASP A 126 8.04 17.82 -13.09
N ASN A 127 8.20 16.53 -12.79
CA ASN A 127 9.43 15.88 -12.31
C ASN A 127 10.01 16.55 -11.04
N ILE A 128 9.13 16.89 -10.10
CA ILE A 128 9.47 17.55 -8.84
C ILE A 128 9.42 16.55 -7.70
N LEU A 129 10.48 16.49 -6.89
CA LEU A 129 10.50 15.73 -5.64
C LEU A 129 9.59 16.40 -4.62
N LEU A 130 8.57 15.69 -4.14
CA LEU A 130 7.63 16.18 -3.13
C LEU A 130 8.04 15.76 -1.72
N LYS A 131 8.43 14.50 -1.57
CA LYS A 131 8.85 13.90 -0.31
C LYS A 131 9.97 12.91 -0.56
N GLU A 132 11.11 13.10 0.10
CA GLU A 132 12.25 12.22 0.02
C GLU A 132 12.07 11.01 0.94
N GLN A 133 12.30 9.80 0.44
CA GLN A 133 12.46 8.61 1.28
C GLN A 133 13.88 8.54 1.83
N ARG A 134 14.00 8.44 3.15
CA ARG A 134 15.25 8.20 3.85
C ARG A 134 15.18 6.87 4.60
N TYR A 135 16.31 6.18 4.67
CA TYR A 135 16.41 4.87 5.33
C TYR A 135 17.17 4.89 6.65
N GLY A 136 17.75 6.06 6.99
CA GLY A 136 18.34 6.36 8.29
C GLY A 136 19.40 5.37 8.79
N GLY A 137 19.84 5.59 10.01
CA GLY A 137 20.67 4.64 10.76
C GLY A 137 19.84 3.78 11.72
N GLU A 138 20.51 3.19 12.71
CA GLU A 138 19.86 2.36 13.73
C GLU A 138 18.81 3.11 14.56
N ASP A 139 19.07 4.39 14.90
CA ASP A 139 18.12 5.22 15.65
C ASP A 139 16.81 5.47 14.89
N GLU A 140 16.88 5.54 13.56
CA GLU A 140 15.73 5.72 12.69
C GLU A 140 14.92 4.44 12.55
N GLN A 141 15.60 3.32 12.37
CA GLN A 141 14.95 2.00 12.40
C GLN A 141 14.27 1.76 13.74
N LYS A 142 14.91 2.18 14.85
CA LYS A 142 14.32 2.10 16.18
C LYS A 142 13.06 2.94 16.30
N SER A 143 13.09 4.18 15.85
CA SER A 143 11.91 5.07 15.87
C SER A 143 10.76 4.49 15.03
N HIS A 144 11.07 3.90 13.88
CA HIS A 144 10.07 3.27 13.02
C HIS A 144 9.47 2.01 13.67
N VAL A 145 10.29 1.15 14.28
CA VAL A 145 9.79 0.00 15.05
C VAL A 145 8.91 0.50 16.20
N GLU A 146 9.35 1.49 16.98
CA GLU A 146 8.61 2.03 18.12
C GLU A 146 7.24 2.58 17.72
N TYR A 147 7.14 3.25 16.58
CA TYR A 147 5.86 3.66 16.00
C TYR A 147 4.95 2.47 15.68
N LEU A 148 5.50 1.39 15.14
CA LEU A 148 4.72 0.21 14.73
C LEU A 148 4.35 -0.72 15.89
N LEU A 149 5.03 -0.64 17.04
CA LEU A 149 4.83 -1.54 18.18
C LEU A 149 3.38 -1.64 18.65
N PRO A 150 2.62 -0.54 18.85
CA PRO A 150 1.22 -0.64 19.26
C PRO A 150 0.39 -1.44 18.26
N PHE A 151 0.61 -1.23 16.96
CA PHE A 151 -0.10 -1.94 15.91
C PHE A 151 0.27 -3.43 15.85
N PHE A 152 1.55 -3.78 15.93
CA PHE A 152 1.99 -5.18 15.93
C PHE A 152 1.44 -6.00 17.11
N ASN A 153 1.18 -5.32 18.24
CA ASN A 153 0.59 -5.92 19.42
C ASN A 153 -0.94 -5.96 19.41
N ASP A 154 -1.60 -5.22 18.52
CA ASP A 154 -3.05 -5.24 18.35
C ASP A 154 -3.53 -6.66 17.97
N GLU A 155 -4.60 -7.14 18.60
CA GLU A 155 -5.16 -8.47 18.37
C GLU A 155 -5.75 -8.62 16.95
N ARG A 156 -6.16 -7.50 16.35
CA ARG A 156 -6.68 -7.44 14.99
C ARG A 156 -5.56 -7.45 13.94
N TYR A 157 -4.30 -7.28 14.34
CA TYR A 157 -3.17 -7.27 13.41
C TYR A 157 -2.93 -8.66 12.83
N ILE A 158 -2.84 -8.76 11.51
CA ILE A 158 -2.69 -10.04 10.80
C ILE A 158 -1.30 -10.62 11.07
N LYS A 159 -1.30 -11.88 11.50
CA LYS A 159 -0.10 -12.65 11.86
C LYS A 159 -0.05 -13.97 11.09
N ILE A 160 1.13 -14.36 10.63
CA ILE A 160 1.40 -15.70 10.06
C ILE A 160 2.29 -16.44 11.05
N ASP A 161 1.82 -17.60 11.53
CA ASP A 161 2.50 -18.39 12.57
C ASP A 161 2.90 -17.55 13.81
N GLY A 162 2.01 -16.64 14.21
CA GLY A 162 2.22 -15.72 15.34
C GLY A 162 3.10 -14.50 15.06
N LYS A 163 3.67 -14.37 13.85
CA LYS A 163 4.54 -13.27 13.44
C LYS A 163 3.75 -12.15 12.75
N PRO A 164 3.82 -10.88 13.21
CA PRO A 164 3.17 -9.77 12.52
C PRO A 164 3.63 -9.66 11.06
N VAL A 165 2.67 -9.56 10.14
CA VAL A 165 2.95 -9.40 8.71
C VAL A 165 3.34 -7.96 8.42
N PHE A 166 4.50 -7.75 7.81
CA PHE A 166 4.94 -6.43 7.36
C PHE A 166 5.47 -6.51 5.94
N LEU A 167 4.75 -5.89 5.02
CA LEU A 167 5.11 -5.84 3.61
C LEU A 167 6.03 -4.64 3.33
N ILE A 168 7.04 -4.82 2.50
CA ILE A 168 7.99 -3.79 2.08
C ILE A 168 7.90 -3.63 0.56
N PHE A 169 7.63 -2.42 0.09
CA PHE A 169 7.50 -2.10 -1.33
C PHE A 169 8.87 -1.93 -1.99
N LYS A 170 9.24 -2.85 -2.89
CA LYS A 170 10.57 -2.84 -3.54
C LYS A 170 11.72 -2.81 -2.52
N PRO A 171 11.95 -3.91 -1.79
CA PRO A 171 13.05 -4.01 -0.83
C PRO A 171 14.41 -3.63 -1.41
N TYR A 172 14.62 -3.82 -2.72
CA TYR A 172 15.84 -3.47 -3.43
C TYR A 172 16.14 -1.96 -3.50
N GLU A 173 15.18 -1.08 -3.17
CA GLU A 173 15.41 0.38 -3.05
C GLU A 173 16.00 0.75 -1.67
N ILE A 174 16.03 -0.19 -0.71
CA ILE A 174 16.66 -0.01 0.60
C ILE A 174 18.18 -0.22 0.48
N PRO A 175 19.02 0.72 0.92
CA PRO A 175 20.46 0.53 0.99
C PRO A 175 20.81 -0.67 1.88
N ASP A 176 21.51 -1.65 1.31
CA ASP A 176 21.85 -2.92 1.99
C ASP A 176 20.62 -3.55 2.67
N ALA A 177 19.58 -3.81 1.87
CA ALA A 177 18.28 -4.27 2.33
C ALA A 177 18.35 -5.46 3.31
N LYS A 178 19.23 -6.45 3.06
CA LYS A 178 19.38 -7.62 3.95
C LYS A 178 19.84 -7.20 5.33
N ARG A 179 20.86 -6.33 5.42
CA ARG A 179 21.33 -5.80 6.70
C ARG A 179 20.27 -4.95 7.38
N TRP A 180 19.59 -4.09 6.62
CA TRP A 180 18.54 -3.21 7.13
C TRP A 180 17.39 -4.03 7.74
N ILE A 181 16.85 -5.00 7.01
CA ILE A 181 15.72 -5.85 7.44
C ILE A 181 16.12 -6.71 8.64
N ASN A 182 17.32 -7.29 8.64
CA ASN A 182 17.80 -8.06 9.78
C ASN A 182 17.94 -7.21 11.05
N LYS A 183 18.41 -5.97 10.92
CA LYS A 183 18.47 -5.03 12.06
C LYS A 183 17.07 -4.61 12.51
N PHE A 184 16.16 -4.35 11.58
CA PHE A 184 14.76 -4.02 11.89
C PHE A 184 14.08 -5.13 12.71
N ARG A 185 14.22 -6.40 12.28
CA ARG A 185 13.77 -7.56 13.06
C ARG A 185 14.45 -7.65 14.43
N TYR A 186 15.76 -7.43 14.49
CA TYR A 186 16.50 -7.46 15.77
C TYR A 186 15.94 -6.45 16.77
N ILE A 187 15.67 -5.22 16.33
CA ILE A 187 15.08 -4.17 17.16
C ILE A 187 13.65 -4.58 17.59
N ALA A 188 12.83 -5.08 16.68
CA ALA A 188 11.49 -5.57 17.00
C ALA A 188 11.50 -6.67 18.07
N ARG A 189 12.43 -7.64 17.96
CA ARG A 189 12.66 -8.68 18.97
C ARG A 189 13.07 -8.13 20.32
N ALA A 190 14.01 -7.18 20.34
CA ALA A 190 14.42 -6.51 21.57
C ALA A 190 13.28 -5.72 22.24
N LYS A 191 12.23 -5.37 21.49
CA LYS A 191 11.02 -4.69 21.96
C LYS A 191 9.85 -5.61 22.26
N GLY A 192 10.05 -6.94 22.24
CA GLY A 192 9.03 -7.93 22.60
C GLY A 192 8.24 -8.51 21.43
N ILE A 193 8.51 -8.10 20.20
CA ILE A 193 7.92 -8.74 19.00
C ILE A 193 8.76 -9.96 18.65
N ASN A 194 8.29 -11.17 19.00
CA ASN A 194 9.04 -12.42 18.85
C ASN A 194 9.73 -12.59 17.49
N GLU A 195 9.02 -12.33 16.38
CA GLU A 195 9.59 -12.24 15.03
C GLU A 195 8.60 -11.55 14.09
N LEU A 196 9.08 -10.90 13.01
CA LEU A 196 8.25 -10.34 11.93
C LEU A 196 8.22 -11.25 10.70
N PHE A 197 7.05 -11.35 10.07
CA PHE A 197 6.89 -12.00 8.76
C PHE A 197 6.99 -10.94 7.65
N ILE A 198 8.14 -10.86 6.98
CA ILE A 198 8.45 -9.81 6.01
C ILE A 198 8.12 -10.27 4.59
N ILE A 199 7.26 -9.52 3.91
CA ILE A 199 6.88 -9.78 2.52
C ILE A 199 7.49 -8.72 1.61
N GLY A 200 8.26 -9.12 0.60
CA GLY A 200 8.73 -8.19 -0.44
C GLY A 200 7.71 -8.04 -1.58
N GLU A 201 7.22 -6.83 -1.81
CA GLU A 201 6.43 -6.49 -3.00
C GLU A 201 7.36 -6.01 -4.12
N PHE A 202 6.98 -6.25 -5.38
CA PHE A 202 7.85 -6.14 -6.57
C PHE A 202 9.06 -7.08 -6.53
N SER A 203 8.94 -8.22 -5.85
CA SER A 203 10.04 -9.17 -5.67
C SER A 203 9.77 -10.52 -6.35
N LYS A 204 10.83 -11.30 -6.53
CA LYS A 204 10.84 -12.67 -7.05
C LYS A 204 11.40 -13.62 -6.00
N GLU A 205 11.21 -14.92 -6.15
CA GLU A 205 11.64 -15.91 -5.15
C GLU A 205 13.13 -15.80 -4.78
N ASN A 206 14.01 -15.54 -5.75
CA ASN A 206 15.45 -15.35 -5.49
C ASN A 206 15.76 -14.13 -4.62
N ASP A 207 14.84 -13.16 -4.52
CA ASP A 207 15.02 -11.97 -3.68
C ASP A 207 14.80 -12.29 -2.19
N ILE A 208 14.19 -13.43 -1.86
CA ILE A 208 13.95 -13.87 -0.48
C ILE A 208 15.28 -13.95 0.28
N GLU A 209 16.22 -14.76 -0.22
CA GLU A 209 17.52 -14.91 0.42
C GLU A 209 18.39 -13.64 0.25
N ALA A 210 18.26 -12.95 -0.88
CA ALA A 210 19.05 -11.77 -1.19
C ALA A 210 18.76 -10.60 -0.22
N TYR A 211 17.50 -10.43 0.20
CA TYR A 211 17.07 -9.33 1.08
C TYR A 211 16.63 -9.79 2.46
N GLY A 212 16.66 -11.09 2.76
CA GLY A 212 16.24 -11.63 4.05
C GLY A 212 14.73 -11.55 4.28
N LEU A 213 13.92 -11.80 3.25
CA LEU A 213 12.45 -11.80 3.31
C LEU A 213 11.94 -13.17 3.80
N ASP A 214 10.65 -13.30 4.13
CA ASP A 214 9.98 -14.59 4.34
C ASP A 214 9.16 -15.02 3.11
N ALA A 215 8.62 -14.05 2.39
CA ALA A 215 7.82 -14.28 1.19
C ALA A 215 7.92 -13.11 0.21
N VAL A 216 7.39 -13.31 -0.99
CA VAL A 216 7.34 -12.28 -2.02
C VAL A 216 5.99 -12.24 -2.70
N VAL A 217 5.64 -11.05 -3.18
CA VAL A 217 4.51 -10.81 -4.06
C VAL A 217 4.95 -9.89 -5.20
N ASN A 218 4.33 -10.04 -6.36
CA ASN A 218 4.58 -9.17 -7.51
C ASN A 218 3.26 -8.74 -8.13
N SER A 219 2.67 -7.70 -7.56
CA SER A 219 1.41 -7.10 -8.02
C SER A 219 1.44 -6.66 -9.48
N ARG A 220 2.62 -6.30 -10.01
CA ARG A 220 2.81 -5.95 -11.43
C ARG A 220 3.19 -7.13 -12.31
N GLY A 221 3.34 -8.34 -11.79
CA GLY A 221 3.59 -9.55 -12.58
C GLY A 221 2.55 -9.69 -13.70
N MET A 222 1.29 -9.37 -13.43
CA MET A 222 0.19 -9.38 -14.42
C MET A 222 0.41 -8.41 -15.59
N LEU A 223 1.14 -7.31 -15.40
CA LEU A 223 1.42 -6.32 -16.45
C LEU A 223 2.69 -6.63 -17.27
N GLN A 224 3.46 -7.65 -16.89
CA GLN A 224 4.71 -8.03 -17.58
C GLN A 224 4.44 -8.76 -18.90
N ASN A 225 3.30 -9.45 -19.02
CA ASN A 225 2.94 -10.26 -20.19
C ASN A 225 2.28 -9.46 -21.33
N ARG A 226 2.43 -8.13 -21.36
CA ARG A 226 1.89 -7.30 -22.45
C ARG A 226 2.65 -7.50 -23.75
N THR A 227 1.93 -7.75 -24.82
CA THR A 227 2.40 -7.80 -26.21
C THR A 227 2.95 -6.44 -26.66
N LEU A 228 3.72 -6.44 -27.75
CA LEU A 228 4.21 -5.20 -28.35
C LEU A 228 3.05 -4.30 -28.84
N ILE A 229 1.98 -4.92 -29.36
CA ILE A 229 0.79 -4.21 -29.85
C ILE A 229 0.12 -3.46 -28.69
N GLU A 230 -0.12 -4.11 -27.55
CA GLU A 230 -0.70 -3.47 -26.36
C GLU A 230 0.16 -2.31 -25.86
N LYS A 231 1.49 -2.47 -25.84
CA LYS A 231 2.42 -1.39 -25.44
C LYS A 231 2.35 -0.19 -26.39
N ILE A 232 2.25 -0.44 -27.70
CA ILE A 232 2.11 0.62 -28.70
C ILE A 232 0.74 1.31 -28.56
N ARG A 233 -0.35 0.53 -28.44
CA ARG A 233 -1.71 1.04 -28.21
C ARG A 233 -1.77 1.94 -26.99
N ASP A 234 -1.28 1.47 -25.83
CA ASP A 234 -1.24 2.25 -24.58
C ASP A 234 -0.45 3.55 -24.77
N LYS A 235 0.67 3.52 -25.51
CA LYS A 235 1.50 4.70 -25.77
C LYS A 235 0.79 5.71 -26.67
N LEU A 236 0.01 5.24 -27.65
CA LEU A 236 -0.76 6.07 -28.57
C LEU A 236 -1.99 6.69 -27.88
N ILE A 237 -2.70 5.92 -27.06
CA ILE A 237 -3.80 6.40 -26.21
C ILE A 237 -3.30 7.50 -25.26
N ARG A 238 -2.18 7.26 -24.55
CA ARG A 238 -1.60 8.26 -23.62
C ARG A 238 -1.17 9.56 -24.28
N LYS A 239 -0.88 9.54 -25.59
CA LYS A 239 -0.53 10.72 -26.37
C LYS A 239 -1.74 11.41 -27.01
N ASN A 240 -2.96 10.92 -26.76
CA ASN A 240 -4.18 11.36 -27.43
C ASN A 240 -4.07 11.33 -28.97
N ILE A 241 -3.27 10.41 -29.53
CA ILE A 241 -3.02 10.31 -30.98
C ILE A 241 -4.06 9.41 -31.67
N LEU A 242 -4.59 8.42 -30.95
CA LEU A 242 -5.67 7.57 -31.44
C LEU A 242 -6.98 7.96 -30.77
N ASN A 243 -7.98 8.33 -31.58
CA ASN A 243 -9.38 7.98 -31.30
C ASN A 243 -9.62 6.65 -32.04
N GLU A 244 -10.17 5.66 -31.35
CA GLU A 244 -10.24 4.26 -31.81
C GLU A 244 -11.27 3.97 -32.91
N ASP A 245 -11.85 4.97 -33.58
CA ASP A 245 -12.67 4.76 -34.81
C ASP A 245 -11.87 4.08 -35.96
N LEU A 246 -10.58 3.78 -35.75
CA LEU A 246 -9.68 3.10 -36.68
C LEU A 246 -9.60 1.57 -36.50
N PHE A 247 -10.29 0.99 -35.50
CA PHE A 247 -10.18 -0.45 -35.23
C PHE A 247 -11.52 -1.18 -35.01
N SER A 248 -12.64 -0.60 -35.44
CA SER A 248 -13.91 -1.32 -35.62
C SER A 248 -13.86 -2.27 -36.82
#